data_AF-A0A7Y2G813-F1
#
_entry.id   AF-A0A7Y2G813-F1
#
_cell.length_a   1.000
_cell.length_b   1.000
_cell.length_c   1.000
_cell.angle_alpha   90.00
_cell.angle_beta   90.00
_cell.angle_gamma   90.00
#
_symmetry.space_group_name_H-M   'P 1'
#
loop_
_entity.id
_entity.type
_entity.pdbx_description
1 polymer ?
#
loop_
_entity_poly.entity_id
_entity_poly.type
_entity_poly.pdbx_seq_one_letter_code
_entity_poly.pdbx_strand_id
1 'polypeptide(L)'
;RYLLNGANVAYRRSALMKHESVLGSGYWEVVLHPKLAEDGFMRSLPGMGAHHTGPFDFGYYLGQRYLLSRVWGGTQRDNVSPLKRLIYLVAAPIFPLLLLARIASRAFASGQRVGKFLTALPLLIPVACTYVWGEWLGYLLGPGTALERVE
;
A
#
# COMPACT_ATOMS: atom_id res chain seq x y z
N ARG A 1 16.77 4.64 1.57
CA ARG A 1 15.82 5.41 0.72
C ARG A 1 14.49 5.43 1.46
N TYR A 2 14.12 6.55 2.07
CA TYR A 2 12.80 6.70 2.70
C TYR A 2 11.82 7.08 1.60
N LEU A 3 10.84 6.21 1.32
CA LEU A 3 9.66 6.60 0.56
C LEU A 3 8.83 7.49 1.49
N LEU A 4 8.62 8.75 1.11
CA LEU A 4 7.69 9.63 1.81
C LEU A 4 6.27 9.12 1.56
N ASN A 5 5.37 9.29 2.53
CA ASN A 5 3.95 9.04 2.31
C ASN A 5 3.39 10.07 1.31
N GLY A 6 2.28 9.77 0.63
CA GLY A 6 1.59 10.74 -0.24
C GLY A 6 0.77 11.78 0.52
N ALA A 7 0.54 11.58 1.81
CA ALA A 7 -0.20 12.52 2.64
C ALA A 7 0.70 13.67 3.12
N ASN A 8 0.17 14.89 3.09
CA ASN A 8 0.81 16.10 3.62
C ASN A 8 2.20 16.39 3.00
N VAL A 9 2.27 16.36 1.67
CA VAL A 9 3.48 16.67 0.92
C VAL A 9 3.33 18.01 0.20
N ALA A 10 4.38 18.85 0.28
CA ALA A 10 4.45 20.10 -0.45
C ALA A 10 5.52 19.98 -1.55
N TYR A 11 5.17 20.40 -2.76
CA TYR A 11 6.05 20.34 -3.91
C TYR A 11 6.37 21.74 -4.45
N ARG A 12 7.61 21.95 -4.88
CA ARG A 12 7.93 23.12 -5.70
C ARG A 12 7.37 22.87 -7.11
N ARG A 13 6.54 23.78 -7.62
CA ARG A 13 5.92 23.66 -8.95
C ARG A 13 6.94 23.32 -10.04
N SER A 14 8.09 24.01 -10.06
CA SER A 14 9.14 23.78 -11.06
C SER A 14 9.72 22.36 -11.04
N ALA A 15 9.68 21.67 -9.90
CA ALA A 15 10.11 20.27 -9.81
C ALA A 15 9.02 19.32 -10.33
N LEU A 16 7.74 19.60 -10.03
CA LEU A 16 6.62 18.82 -10.57
C LEU A 16 6.54 18.88 -12.08
N MET A 17 6.67 20.08 -12.66
CA MET A 17 6.51 20.28 -14.11
C MET A 17 7.59 19.56 -14.94
N LYS A 18 8.72 19.15 -14.35
CA LYS A 18 9.70 18.29 -15.04
C LYS A 18 9.16 16.89 -15.33
N HIS A 19 8.19 16.44 -14.54
CA HIS A 19 7.57 15.12 -14.60
C HIS A 19 6.08 15.24 -14.94
N GLU A 20 5.70 16.25 -15.73
CA GLU A 20 4.32 16.56 -16.10
C GLU A 20 3.58 15.34 -16.69
N SER A 21 4.28 14.52 -17.48
CA SER A 21 3.74 13.32 -18.11
C SER A 21 3.20 12.27 -17.15
N VAL A 22 3.58 12.29 -15.87
CA VAL A 22 3.11 11.33 -14.86
C VAL A 22 2.20 11.93 -13.79
N LEU A 23 1.93 13.24 -13.84
CA LEU A 23 1.06 13.90 -12.86
C LEU A 23 -0.39 13.38 -12.94
N GLY A 24 -0.86 13.01 -14.13
CA GLY A 24 -2.20 12.45 -14.32
C GLY A 24 -2.37 11.00 -13.85
N SER A 25 -1.33 10.36 -13.28
CA SER A 25 -1.39 8.94 -12.91
C SER A 25 -2.24 8.65 -11.67
N GLY A 26 -2.54 9.65 -10.84
CA GLY A 26 -3.25 9.52 -9.54
C GLY A 26 -2.49 8.74 -8.46
N TYR A 27 -1.52 7.89 -8.82
CA TYR A 27 -0.76 7.08 -7.87
C TYR A 27 0.66 7.61 -7.66
N TRP A 28 0.74 8.81 -7.11
CA TRP A 28 1.96 9.62 -7.07
C TRP A 28 3.08 9.01 -6.22
N GLU A 29 2.78 8.29 -5.14
CA GLU A 29 3.80 7.64 -4.30
C GLU A 29 4.62 6.60 -5.06
N VAL A 30 4.00 5.94 -6.04
CA VAL A 30 4.64 4.87 -6.81
C VAL A 30 5.24 5.39 -8.10
N VAL A 31 4.62 6.39 -8.72
CA VAL A 31 5.05 6.87 -10.04
C VAL A 31 5.88 8.16 -9.97
N LEU A 32 5.41 9.17 -9.24
CA LEU A 32 6.02 10.50 -9.21
C LEU A 32 7.14 10.61 -8.17
N HIS A 33 6.92 10.10 -6.95
CA HIS A 33 7.87 10.26 -5.84
C HIS A 33 9.24 9.63 -6.11
N PRO A 34 9.36 8.44 -6.74
CA PRO A 34 10.67 7.90 -7.10
C PRO A 34 11.45 8.81 -8.05
N LYS A 35 10.77 9.41 -9.05
CA LYS A 35 11.37 10.36 -9.99
C LYS A 35 11.84 11.64 -9.30
N LEU A 36 11.01 12.22 -8.42
CA LEU A 36 11.39 13.38 -7.62
C LEU A 36 12.54 13.09 -6.63
N ALA A 37 12.61 11.86 -6.11
CA ALA A 37 13.68 11.43 -5.23
C ALA A 37 15.01 11.22 -5.98
N GLU A 38 14.97 10.76 -7.24
CA GLU A 38 16.14 10.69 -8.13
C GLU A 38 16.73 12.07 -8.42
N ASP A 39 15.87 13.08 -8.55
CA ASP A 39 16.28 14.48 -8.71
C ASP A 39 16.76 15.15 -7.39
N GLY A 40 16.67 14.46 -6.25
CA GLY A 40 17.13 14.97 -4.95
C GLY A 40 16.15 15.92 -4.24
N PHE A 41 14.86 15.94 -4.61
CA PHE A 41 13.89 16.92 -4.09
C PHE A 41 13.07 16.48 -2.86
N MET A 42 13.26 15.26 -2.35
CA MET A 42 12.41 14.71 -1.28
C MET A 42 13.13 14.69 0.07
N ARG A 43 12.54 15.37 1.06
CA ARG A 43 13.00 15.36 2.46
C ARG A 43 11.80 15.34 3.42
N SER A 44 11.89 14.53 4.47
CA SER A 44 10.94 14.56 5.59
C SER A 44 11.30 15.71 6.54
N LEU A 45 10.31 16.51 6.94
CA LEU A 45 10.48 17.63 7.86
C LEU A 45 9.60 17.40 9.10
N PRO A 46 10.16 17.38 10.33
CA PRO A 46 9.38 17.13 11.55
C PRO A 46 8.20 18.09 11.79
N GLY A 47 8.29 19.32 11.26
CA GLY A 47 7.23 20.33 11.38
C GLY A 47 6.04 20.13 10.42
N MET A 48 6.12 19.20 9.48
CA MET A 48 5.02 18.89 8.55
C MET A 48 4.08 17.85 9.17
N GLY A 49 3.36 18.27 10.23
CA GLY A 49 2.32 17.46 10.86
C GLY A 49 1.02 17.46 10.06
N ALA A 50 0.28 16.35 10.12
CA ALA A 50 -1.08 16.27 9.63
C ALA A 50 -1.95 15.50 10.63
N HIS A 51 -3.20 15.92 10.74
CA HIS A 51 -4.21 15.20 11.50
C HIS A 51 -5.03 14.36 10.54
N HIS A 52 -5.10 13.06 10.81
CA HIS A 52 -6.00 12.18 10.07
C HIS A 52 -7.43 12.47 10.55
N THR A 53 -8.32 12.87 9.65
CA THR A 53 -9.72 13.22 9.95
C THR A 53 -10.73 12.23 9.35
N GLY A 54 -10.27 11.21 8.63
CA GLY A 54 -11.13 10.19 8.04
C GLY A 54 -11.81 9.29 9.08
N PRO A 55 -12.89 8.58 8.72
CA PRO A 55 -13.58 7.65 9.62
C PRO A 55 -12.64 6.52 10.09
N PHE A 56 -12.84 6.07 11.32
CA PHE A 56 -11.92 5.16 12.03
C PHE A 56 -12.52 3.80 12.37
N ASP A 57 -13.72 3.49 11.87
CA ASP A 57 -14.26 2.17 12.10
C ASP A 57 -13.48 1.10 11.30
N PHE A 58 -13.53 -0.12 11.82
CA PHE A 58 -12.80 -1.24 11.26
C PHE A 58 -13.28 -1.60 9.84
N GLY A 59 -14.58 -1.42 9.54
CA GLY A 59 -15.14 -1.70 8.22
C GLY A 59 -14.61 -0.73 7.17
N TYR A 60 -14.59 0.57 7.48
CA TYR A 60 -14.01 1.58 6.63
C TYR A 60 -12.52 1.30 6.37
N TYR A 61 -11.76 0.95 7.41
CA TYR A 61 -10.37 0.55 7.27
C TYR A 61 -10.20 -0.62 6.29
N LEU A 62 -11.02 -1.67 6.41
CA LEU A 62 -10.96 -2.83 5.51
C LEU A 62 -11.30 -2.43 4.08
N GLY A 63 -12.28 -1.55 3.88
CA GLY A 63 -12.62 -1.01 2.56
C GLY A 63 -11.45 -0.27 1.91
N GLN A 64 -10.84 0.66 2.64
CA GLN A 64 -9.66 1.40 2.19
C GLN A 64 -8.47 0.47 1.90
N ARG A 65 -8.21 -0.47 2.81
CA ARG A 65 -7.16 -1.47 2.66
C ARG A 65 -7.36 -2.31 1.39
N TYR A 66 -8.59 -2.76 1.12
CA TYR A 66 -8.93 -3.50 -0.09
C TYR A 66 -8.65 -2.69 -1.36
N LEU A 67 -9.16 -1.45 -1.42
CA LEU A 67 -9.05 -0.61 -2.62
C LEU A 67 -7.58 -0.29 -2.93
N LEU A 68 -6.81 0.12 -1.93
CA LEU A 68 -5.38 0.39 -2.06
C LEU A 68 -4.60 -0.86 -2.52
N SER A 69 -4.89 -2.01 -1.93
CA SER A 69 -4.26 -3.28 -2.35
C SER A 69 -4.59 -3.66 -3.78
N ARG A 70 -5.83 -3.39 -4.24
CA ARG A 70 -6.24 -3.64 -5.62
C ARG A 70 -5.56 -2.71 -6.61
N VAL A 71 -5.42 -1.42 -6.29
CA VAL A 71 -4.64 -0.47 -7.09
C VAL A 71 -3.20 -0.96 -7.24
N TRP A 72 -2.59 -1.38 -6.12
CA TRP A 72 -1.24 -1.94 -6.14
C TRP A 72 -1.12 -3.18 -7.02
N GLY A 73 -1.93 -4.22 -6.77
CA GLY A 73 -1.90 -5.45 -7.57
C GLY A 73 -2.19 -5.20 -9.06
N GLY A 74 -3.08 -4.25 -9.34
CA GLY A 74 -3.41 -3.81 -10.69
C GLY A 74 -2.24 -3.14 -11.40
N THR A 75 -1.50 -2.27 -10.70
CA THR A 75 -0.28 -1.64 -11.23
C THR A 75 0.80 -2.69 -11.49
N GLN A 76 0.87 -3.74 -10.67
CA GLN A 76 1.86 -4.80 -10.85
C GLN A 76 1.54 -5.75 -11.99
N ARG A 77 0.26 -5.91 -12.37
CA ARG A 77 -0.18 -6.81 -13.44
C ARG A 77 0.62 -6.65 -14.73
N ASP A 78 0.93 -5.42 -15.12
CA ASP A 78 1.62 -5.09 -16.37
C ASP A 78 3.15 -5.01 -16.20
N ASN A 79 3.63 -5.02 -14.95
CA ASN A 79 5.06 -4.92 -14.60
C ASN A 79 5.69 -6.28 -14.22
N VAL A 80 4.92 -7.36 -14.21
CA VAL A 80 5.42 -8.72 -13.91
C VAL A 80 5.25 -9.66 -15.09
N SER A 81 6.14 -10.66 -15.21
CA SER A 81 6.01 -11.67 -16.25
C SER A 81 4.72 -12.51 -16.07
N PRO A 82 4.13 -13.04 -17.16
CA PRO A 82 2.92 -13.87 -17.07
C PRO A 82 3.08 -15.08 -16.14
N LEU A 83 4.25 -15.71 -16.14
CA LEU A 83 4.57 -16.83 -15.25
C LEU A 83 4.56 -16.41 -13.78
N LYS A 84 5.21 -15.28 -13.45
CA LYS A 84 5.20 -14.75 -12.09
C LYS A 84 3.78 -14.41 -11.66
N ARG A 85 2.99 -13.78 -12.54
CA ARG A 85 1.57 -13.50 -12.28
C ARG A 85 0.78 -14.77 -11.97
N LEU A 86 0.95 -15.83 -12.75
CA LEU A 86 0.27 -17.11 -12.52
C LEU A 86 0.63 -17.70 -11.15
N ILE A 87 1.92 -17.69 -10.78
CA ILE A 87 2.38 -18.15 -9.46
C ILE A 87 1.69 -17.35 -8.35
N TYR A 88 1.62 -16.02 -8.46
CA TYR A 88 0.91 -15.18 -7.48
C TYR A 88 -0.57 -15.54 -7.39
N LEU A 89 -1.26 -15.74 -8.52
CA LEU A 89 -2.69 -16.07 -8.54
C LEU A 89 -2.99 -17.42 -7.89
N VAL A 90 -2.11 -18.41 -8.06
CA VAL A 90 -2.26 -19.75 -7.47
C VAL A 90 -1.83 -19.77 -6.00
N ALA A 91 -0.77 -19.04 -5.64
CA ALA A 91 -0.24 -19.01 -4.28
C ALA A 91 -1.03 -18.06 -3.33
N ALA A 92 -1.94 -17.24 -3.87
CA ALA A 92 -2.66 -16.24 -3.08
C ALA A 92 -3.36 -16.76 -1.83
N PRO A 93 -4.00 -17.96 -1.80
CA PRO A 93 -4.60 -18.49 -0.57
C PRO A 93 -3.59 -18.68 0.58
N ILE A 94 -2.30 -18.84 0.28
CA ILE A 94 -1.25 -19.05 1.28
C ILE A 94 -0.69 -17.71 1.79
N PHE A 95 -0.80 -16.63 1.02
CA PHE A 95 -0.22 -15.33 1.39
C PHE A 95 -0.76 -14.72 2.69
N PRO A 96 -2.05 -14.81 3.06
CA PRO A 96 -2.51 -14.29 4.35
C PRO A 96 -1.79 -14.95 5.52
N LEU A 97 -1.54 -16.26 5.44
CA LEU A 97 -0.82 -17.01 6.46
C LEU A 97 0.65 -16.57 6.54
N LEU A 98 1.31 -16.38 5.39
CA LEU A 98 2.70 -15.90 5.35
C LEU A 98 2.83 -14.47 5.88
N LEU A 99 1.88 -13.59 5.57
CA LEU A 99 1.84 -12.23 6.10
C LEU A 99 1.63 -12.23 7.62
N LEU A 100 0.68 -13.02 8.13
CA LEU A 100 0.44 -13.16 9.56
C LEU A 100 1.66 -13.74 10.29
N ALA A 101 2.32 -14.76 9.72
CA ALA A 101 3.55 -15.33 10.27
C ALA A 101 4.70 -14.29 10.31
N ARG A 102 4.82 -13.46 9.25
CA ARG A 102 5.80 -12.37 9.21
C ARG A 102 5.50 -11.30 10.27
N ILE A 103 4.24 -10.92 10.45
CA ILE A 103 3.83 -9.97 11.50
C ILE A 103 4.14 -10.56 12.88
N ALA A 104 3.78 -11.82 13.12
CA ALA A 104 4.06 -12.53 14.38
C ALA A 104 5.57 -12.57 14.68
N SER A 105 6.38 -12.96 13.70
CA SER A 105 7.84 -13.01 13.82
C SER A 105 8.43 -11.65 14.23
N ARG A 106 7.96 -10.55 13.62
CA ARG A 106 8.40 -9.20 13.98
C ARG A 106 7.91 -8.76 15.36
N ALA A 107 6.68 -9.10 15.72
CA ALA A 107 6.15 -8.82 17.06
C ALA A 107 6.95 -9.55 18.15
N PHE A 108 7.28 -10.82 17.95
CA PHE A 108 8.05 -11.60 18.92
C PHE A 108 9.52 -11.15 18.98
N ALA A 109 10.14 -10.83 17.84
CA ALA A 109 11.50 -10.31 17.80
C ALA A 109 11.64 -8.93 18.49
N SER A 110 10.57 -8.15 18.58
CA SER A 110 10.56 -6.85 19.28
C SER A 110 10.26 -6.96 20.78
N GLY A 111 10.17 -8.18 21.32
CA GLY A 111 9.90 -8.40 22.75
C GLY A 111 8.46 -8.08 23.16
N GLN A 112 7.53 -7.94 22.19
CA GLN A 112 6.13 -7.72 22.51
C GLN A 112 5.52 -8.96 23.16
N ARG A 113 4.58 -8.73 24.09
CA ARG A 113 3.91 -9.81 24.82
C ARG A 113 3.06 -10.65 23.86
N VAL A 114 3.36 -11.95 23.77
CA VAL A 114 2.63 -12.93 22.92
C VAL A 114 1.13 -12.85 23.14
N GLY A 115 0.66 -12.72 24.39
CA GLY A 115 -0.75 -12.60 24.71
C GLY A 115 -1.44 -11.42 24.02
N LYS A 116 -0.78 -10.25 23.94
CA LYS A 116 -1.34 -9.07 23.25
C LYS A 116 -1.46 -9.29 21.73
N PHE A 117 -0.50 -10.01 21.17
CA PHE A 117 -0.56 -10.38 19.75
C PHE A 117 -1.73 -11.34 19.49
N LEU A 118 -1.91 -12.36 20.33
CA LEU A 118 -3.02 -13.31 20.22
C LEU A 118 -4.38 -12.60 20.32
N THR A 119 -4.53 -11.63 21.24
CA THR A 119 -5.77 -10.83 21.34
C THR A 119 -6.05 -9.97 20.10
N ALA A 120 -5.01 -9.63 19.33
CA ALA A 120 -5.16 -8.84 18.10
C ALA A 120 -5.45 -9.70 16.86
N LEU A 121 -5.22 -11.03 16.91
CA LEU A 121 -5.40 -11.93 15.78
C LEU A 121 -6.79 -11.85 15.13
N PRO A 122 -7.92 -11.79 15.87
CA PRO A 122 -9.25 -11.68 15.27
C PRO A 122 -9.42 -10.45 14.37
N LEU A 123 -8.66 -9.38 14.63
CA LEU A 123 -8.63 -8.19 13.78
C LEU A 123 -7.59 -8.31 12.66
N LEU A 124 -6.42 -8.90 12.93
CA LEU A 124 -5.35 -9.03 11.93
C LEU A 124 -5.71 -9.99 10.79
N ILE A 125 -6.50 -11.04 11.07
CA ILE A 125 -6.91 -12.02 10.06
C ILE A 125 -7.73 -11.36 8.94
N PRO A 126 -8.85 -10.64 9.21
CA PRO A 126 -9.56 -9.90 8.18
C PRO A 126 -8.67 -8.92 7.43
N VAL A 127 -7.79 -8.20 8.13
CA VAL A 127 -6.86 -7.24 7.50
C VAL A 127 -5.96 -7.93 6.47
N ALA A 128 -5.37 -9.06 6.83
CA ALA A 128 -4.50 -9.82 5.92
C ALA A 128 -5.29 -10.40 4.74
N CYS A 129 -6.47 -10.99 4.99
CA CYS A 129 -7.33 -11.54 3.95
C CYS A 129 -7.78 -10.47 2.97
N THR A 130 -8.27 -9.33 3.46
CA THR A 130 -8.73 -8.20 2.64
C THR A 130 -7.61 -7.59 1.80
N TYR A 131 -6.41 -7.45 2.39
CA TYR A 131 -5.22 -7.01 1.66
C TYR A 131 -4.88 -7.96 0.51
N VAL A 132 -4.76 -9.26 0.78
CA VAL A 132 -4.42 -10.26 -0.25
C VAL A 132 -5.51 -10.37 -1.31
N TRP A 133 -6.78 -10.30 -0.90
CA TRP A 133 -7.92 -10.34 -1.81
C TRP A 133 -7.89 -9.17 -2.81
N GLY A 134 -7.63 -7.95 -2.32
CA GLY A 134 -7.47 -6.78 -3.18
C GLY A 134 -6.31 -6.96 -4.16
N GLU A 135 -5.13 -7.35 -3.67
CA GLU A 135 -3.94 -7.54 -4.51
C GLU A 135 -4.16 -8.65 -5.56
N TRP A 136 -4.79 -9.76 -5.18
CA TRP A 136 -5.12 -10.87 -6.08
C TRP A 136 -6.07 -10.44 -7.21
N LEU A 137 -7.15 -9.73 -6.86
CA LEU A 137 -8.07 -9.17 -7.87
C LEU A 137 -7.37 -8.13 -8.76
N GLY A 138 -6.45 -7.34 -8.20
CA GLY A 138 -5.60 -6.43 -8.95
C GLY A 138 -4.73 -7.17 -9.99
N TYR A 139 -4.04 -8.23 -9.59
CA TYR A 139 -3.26 -9.05 -10.53
C TYR A 139 -4.12 -9.71 -11.61
N LEU A 140 -5.33 -10.15 -11.26
CA LEU A 140 -6.22 -10.85 -12.17
C LEU A 140 -6.91 -9.91 -13.17
N LEU A 141 -7.53 -8.84 -12.67
CA LEU A 141 -8.46 -7.98 -13.40
C LEU A 141 -7.92 -6.56 -13.63
N GLY A 142 -6.83 -6.17 -12.96
CA GLY A 142 -6.34 -4.80 -12.96
C GLY A 142 -6.96 -3.93 -11.85
N PRO A 143 -6.56 -2.65 -11.77
CA PRO A 143 -6.97 -1.75 -10.68
C PRO A 143 -8.47 -1.41 -10.75
N GLY A 144 -9.08 -1.40 -11.94
CA GLY A 144 -10.48 -0.97 -12.12
C GLY A 144 -10.69 0.46 -11.63
N THR A 145 -11.86 0.75 -11.06
CA THR A 145 -12.20 2.05 -10.45
C THR A 145 -11.71 2.16 -8.99
N ALA A 146 -10.78 1.30 -8.55
CA ALA A 146 -10.36 1.29 -7.15
C ALA A 146 -9.64 2.58 -6.73
N LEU A 147 -8.87 3.19 -7.63
CA LEU A 147 -8.15 4.45 -7.37
C LEU A 147 -9.13 5.61 -7.15
N GLU A 148 -10.13 5.74 -8.02
CA GLU A 148 -11.19 6.78 -7.95
C GLU A 148 -12.05 6.69 -6.69
N ARG A 149 -12.05 5.55 -6.00
CA ARG A 149 -12.84 5.33 -4.77
C ARG A 149 -12.04 5.53 -3.49
N VAL A 150 -10.72 5.68 -3.61
CA VAL A 150 -9.82 5.97 -2.50
C VAL A 150 -9.68 7.48 -2.31
N GLU A 151 -9.59 8.22 -3.42
CA GLU A 151 -9.54 9.69 -3.48
C GLU A 151 -10.94 10.32 -3.34
#